data_AF-A0A0J7XX08-F1
#
_entry.id   AF-A0A0J7XX08-F1
#
_cell.length_a   1.000
_cell.length_b   1.000
_cell.length_c   1.000
_cell.angle_alpha   90.00
_cell.angle_beta   90.00
_cell.angle_gamma   90.00
#
_symmetry.space_group_name_H-M   'P 1'
#
loop_
_entity.id
_entity.type
_entity.pdbx_description
1 polymer ?
#
loop_
_entity_poly.entity_id
_entity_poly.type
_entity_poly.pdbx_seq_one_letter_code
_entity_poly.pdbx_strand_id
1 'polypeptide(L)'
;MLVGVGVQRTQMYSGGNAEVIFQRIMLVRPGKPAVTVFEAPYSSEISIRACFDEKDAKQRLDACSDEYTLQSDLKVEPGEQSGLPNLSLSVLSNRFPRGVSRNADSLAMPALTQDDLIDETDAACTYRRTLAFDAAAGAYKPSAPLPACSEYTVP
;
A
#
# COMPACT_ATOMS: atom_id res chain seq x y z
N MET A 1 12.92 4.14 -22.86
CA MET A 1 11.71 3.34 -22.54
C MET A 1 11.55 3.27 -21.04
N LEU A 2 10.32 3.27 -20.54
CA LEU A 2 10.01 2.99 -19.13
C LEU A 2 9.52 1.55 -19.01
N VAL A 3 9.94 0.86 -17.95
CA VAL A 3 9.53 -0.52 -17.65
C VAL A 3 9.12 -0.59 -16.18
N GLY A 4 7.95 -1.15 -15.90
CA GLY A 4 7.51 -1.45 -14.53
C GLY A 4 8.00 -2.82 -14.08
N VAL A 5 8.53 -2.91 -12.86
CA VAL A 5 8.96 -4.16 -12.23
C VAL A 5 8.30 -4.29 -10.86
N GLY A 6 7.59 -5.40 -10.63
CA GLY A 6 7.04 -5.74 -9.32
C GLY A 6 8.13 -6.33 -8.41
N VAL A 7 8.18 -5.86 -7.16
CA VAL A 7 9.06 -6.38 -6.11
C VAL A 7 8.20 -6.80 -4.94
N GLN A 8 8.01 -8.11 -4.80
CA GLN A 8 7.24 -8.71 -3.72
C GLN A 8 8.11 -8.90 -2.48
N ARG A 9 7.53 -8.62 -1.32
CA ARG A 9 8.09 -8.85 0.00
C ARG A 9 7.03 -9.52 0.85
N THR A 10 7.40 -10.57 1.56
CA THR A 10 6.46 -11.32 2.41
C THR A 10 7.03 -11.54 3.81
N GLN A 11 6.13 -11.59 4.79
CA GLN A 11 6.43 -12.02 6.15
C GLN A 11 5.29 -12.89 6.68
N MET A 12 5.63 -13.95 7.40
CA MET A 12 4.65 -14.81 8.06
C MET A 12 4.60 -14.51 9.55
N TYR A 13 3.41 -14.52 10.11
CA TYR A 13 3.13 -14.35 11.52
C TYR A 13 2.39 -15.58 12.05
N SER A 14 2.46 -15.85 13.35
CA SER A 14 1.62 -16.90 13.94
C SER A 14 0.15 -16.46 13.82
N GLY A 15 -0.62 -17.15 12.97
CA GLY A 15 -2.01 -16.80 12.69
C GLY A 15 -2.21 -15.71 11.64
N GLY A 16 -1.20 -15.37 10.83
CA GLY A 16 -1.33 -14.32 9.80
C GLY A 16 -0.19 -14.28 8.80
N ASN A 17 -0.31 -13.40 7.81
CA ASN A 17 0.67 -13.18 6.77
C ASN A 17 0.65 -11.72 6.34
N ALA A 18 1.76 -11.24 5.81
CA ALA A 18 1.83 -9.97 5.15
C ALA A 18 2.52 -10.14 3.81
N GLU A 19 1.87 -9.65 2.76
CA GLU A 19 2.42 -9.52 1.44
C GLU A 19 2.35 -8.06 1.00
N VAL A 20 3.47 -7.54 0.51
CA VAL A 20 3.56 -6.19 -0.06
C VAL A 20 4.30 -6.28 -1.38
N ILE A 21 3.69 -5.76 -2.44
CA ILE A 21 4.30 -5.62 -3.76
C ILE A 21 4.58 -4.15 -3.99
N PHE A 22 5.83 -3.80 -4.30
CA PHE A 22 6.22 -2.47 -4.79
C PHE A 22 6.36 -2.49 -6.30
N GLN A 23 5.93 -1.42 -6.96
CA GLN A 23 6.23 -1.18 -8.37
C GLN A 23 7.45 -0.26 -8.50
N ARG A 24 8.49 -0.74 -9.18
CA ARG A 24 9.66 0.03 -9.57
C ARG A 24 9.56 0.44 -11.02
N ILE A 25 9.73 1.73 -11.29
CA ILE A 25 9.81 2.22 -12.66
C ILE A 25 11.28 2.34 -13.04
N MET A 26 11.65 1.63 -14.09
CA MET A 26 13.00 1.54 -14.63
C MET A 26 13.08 2.35 -15.92
N LEU A 27 14.09 3.22 -16.03
CA LEU A 27 14.43 3.90 -17.27
C LEU A 27 15.50 3.11 -18.01
N VAL A 28 15.15 2.66 -19.22
CA VAL A 28 16.03 1.90 -20.12
C VAL A 28 16.40 2.78 -21.32
N ARG A 29 17.70 2.91 -21.56
CA ARG A 29 18.28 3.65 -22.69
C ARG A 29 19.32 2.77 -23.42
N PRO A 30 19.42 2.84 -24.76
CA PRO A 30 20.42 2.08 -25.50
C PRO A 30 21.84 2.33 -25.01
N GLY A 31 22.63 1.26 -24.83
CA GLY A 31 24.03 1.34 -24.41
C GLY A 31 24.26 1.86 -22.98
N LYS A 32 23.21 1.95 -22.15
CA LYS A 32 23.29 2.37 -20.75
C LYS A 32 22.64 1.31 -19.84
N PRO A 33 23.15 1.11 -18.62
CA PRO A 33 22.46 0.31 -17.62
C PRO A 33 21.05 0.86 -17.34
N ALA A 34 20.11 -0.03 -17.05
CA ALA A 34 18.80 0.36 -16.57
C ALA A 34 18.92 0.97 -15.17
N VAL A 35 18.18 2.05 -14.91
CA VAL A 35 18.19 2.75 -13.61
C VAL A 35 16.78 2.86 -13.07
N THR A 36 16.61 2.64 -11.76
CA THR A 36 15.34 2.91 -11.09
C THR A 36 15.12 4.41 -11.00
N VAL A 37 13.98 4.88 -11.51
CA VAL A 37 13.61 6.30 -11.54
C VAL A 37 12.41 6.61 -10.64
N PHE A 38 11.73 5.59 -10.12
CA PHE A 38 10.64 5.73 -9.14
C PHE A 38 10.35 4.39 -8.46
N GLU A 39 9.86 4.42 -7.22
CA GLU A 39 9.31 3.27 -6.51
C GLU A 39 8.09 3.72 -5.71
N ALA A 40 7.02 2.93 -5.73
CA ALA A 40 5.81 3.14 -4.94
C ALA A 40 5.16 1.79 -4.61
N PRO A 41 4.30 1.70 -3.57
CA PRO A 41 3.50 0.50 -3.36
C PRO A 41 2.63 0.22 -4.58
N TYR A 42 2.50 -1.06 -4.94
CA TYR A 42 1.61 -1.55 -5.99
C TYR A 42 0.34 -2.15 -5.36
N SER A 43 0.53 -3.12 -4.47
CA SER A 43 -0.53 -3.76 -3.70
C SER A 43 0.00 -4.25 -2.36
N SER A 44 -0.89 -4.41 -1.37
CA SER A 44 -0.60 -5.16 -0.15
C SER A 44 -1.82 -5.92 0.33
N GLU A 45 -1.57 -7.09 0.88
CA GLU A 45 -2.56 -7.90 1.60
C GLU A 45 -1.91 -8.39 2.89
N ILE A 46 -2.40 -7.87 4.01
CA ILE A 46 -1.83 -8.14 5.32
C ILE A 46 -2.97 -8.57 6.24
N SER A 47 -2.84 -9.77 6.78
CA SER A 47 -3.73 -10.33 7.78
C SER A 47 -2.90 -10.62 9.02
N ILE A 48 -3.23 -9.97 10.13
CA ILE A 48 -2.55 -10.17 11.41
C ILE A 48 -3.56 -10.43 12.51
N ARG A 49 -3.05 -11.01 13.60
CA ARG A 49 -3.81 -11.40 14.79
C ARG A 49 -4.77 -12.55 14.51
N ALA A 50 -4.95 -13.35 15.54
CA ALA A 50 -5.85 -14.49 15.57
C ALA A 50 -6.55 -14.45 16.94
N CYS A 51 -7.80 -14.91 17.00
CA CYS A 51 -8.41 -15.21 18.29
C CYS A 51 -7.67 -16.38 18.94
N PHE A 52 -7.26 -16.25 20.20
CA PHE A 52 -6.57 -17.33 20.91
C PHE A 52 -7.52 -18.22 21.69
N ASP A 53 -8.66 -17.68 22.12
CA ASP A 53 -9.68 -18.41 22.87
C ASP A 53 -11.11 -17.98 22.50
N GLU A 54 -12.10 -18.62 23.13
CA GLU A 54 -13.53 -18.33 22.91
C GLU A 54 -13.92 -16.91 23.37
N LYS A 55 -13.21 -16.34 24.33
CA LYS A 55 -13.46 -14.98 24.80
C LYS A 55 -13.04 -13.98 23.73
N ASP A 56 -11.88 -14.17 23.11
CA ASP A 56 -11.43 -13.36 21.98
C ASP A 56 -12.40 -13.46 20.81
N ALA A 57 -12.80 -14.68 20.45
CA ALA A 57 -13.76 -14.93 19.37
C ALA A 57 -15.08 -14.18 19.60
N LYS A 58 -15.63 -14.25 20.82
CA LYS A 58 -16.84 -13.52 21.19
C LYS A 58 -16.65 -12.00 21.22
N GLN A 59 -15.54 -11.51 21.77
CA GLN A 59 -15.21 -10.08 21.80
C GLN A 59 -15.09 -9.50 20.39
N ARG A 60 -14.64 -10.32 19.43
CA ARG A 60 -14.40 -9.92 18.05
C ARG A 60 -15.50 -10.37 17.08
N LEU A 61 -16.64 -10.87 17.56
CA LEU A 61 -17.72 -11.39 16.70
C LEU A 61 -17.20 -12.32 15.59
N ASP A 62 -16.27 -13.21 15.96
CA ASP A 62 -15.58 -14.15 15.08
C ASP A 62 -14.71 -13.54 13.95
N ALA A 63 -14.54 -12.21 13.90
CA ALA A 63 -13.60 -11.53 13.02
C ALA A 63 -12.16 -11.68 13.56
N CYS A 64 -11.59 -12.88 13.45
CA CYS A 64 -10.34 -13.22 14.13
C CYS A 64 -9.07 -12.62 13.51
N SER A 65 -9.13 -12.08 12.31
CA SER A 65 -8.05 -11.33 11.66
C SER A 65 -8.34 -9.82 11.68
N ASP A 66 -7.28 -9.03 11.84
CA ASP A 66 -7.24 -7.65 11.35
C ASP A 66 -6.62 -7.68 9.95
N GLU A 67 -7.33 -7.13 8.97
CA GLU A 67 -6.93 -7.11 7.57
C GLU A 67 -6.60 -5.69 7.11
N TYR A 68 -5.54 -5.56 6.32
CA TYR A 68 -5.05 -4.30 5.79
C TYR A 68 -4.74 -4.49 4.30
N THR A 69 -5.48 -3.79 3.46
CA THR A 69 -5.35 -3.87 2.01
C THR A 69 -4.89 -2.54 1.44
N LEU A 70 -4.01 -2.60 0.44
CA LEU A 70 -3.63 -1.45 -0.37
C LEU A 70 -3.68 -1.86 -1.83
N GLN A 71 -4.25 -0.99 -2.65
CA GLN A 71 -4.20 -1.12 -4.11
C GLN A 71 -3.77 0.21 -4.70
N SER A 72 -2.96 0.15 -5.75
CA SER A 72 -2.54 1.35 -6.48
C SER A 72 -2.67 1.17 -7.98
N ASP A 73 -2.80 2.30 -8.65
CA ASP A 73 -2.89 2.42 -10.08
C ASP A 73 -1.92 3.51 -10.55
N LEU A 74 -1.07 3.17 -11.52
CA LEU A 74 -0.11 4.07 -12.13
C LEU A 74 -0.41 4.20 -13.63
N LYS A 75 -0.77 5.41 -14.06
CA LYS A 75 -1.15 5.70 -15.44
C LYS A 75 -0.30 6.79 -16.05
N VAL A 76 -0.20 6.80 -17.37
CA VAL A 76 0.35 7.92 -18.13
C VAL A 76 -0.70 9.01 -18.20
N GLU A 77 -0.33 10.23 -17.85
CA GLU A 77 -1.19 11.39 -17.99
C GLU A 77 -1.39 11.74 -19.49
N PRO A 78 -2.61 12.08 -19.91
CA PRO A 78 -2.87 12.46 -21.29
C PRO A 78 -2.16 13.77 -21.66
N GLY A 79 -1.73 13.89 -22.91
CA GLY A 79 -1.13 15.10 -23.46
C GLY A 79 0.21 14.84 -24.16
N GLU A 80 0.47 15.58 -25.24
CA GLU A 80 1.75 15.50 -25.94
C GLU A 80 2.83 16.20 -25.10
N GLN A 81 3.90 15.47 -24.76
CA GLN A 81 4.99 15.98 -23.95
C GLN A 81 6.31 15.73 -24.66
N SER A 82 7.18 16.75 -24.65
CA SER A 82 8.56 16.58 -25.09
C SER A 82 9.34 15.87 -23.98
N GLY A 83 9.59 14.57 -24.12
CA GLY A 83 10.39 13.78 -23.18
C GLY A 83 9.65 12.61 -22.55
N LEU A 84 9.96 12.32 -21.28
CA LEU A 84 9.27 11.28 -20.51
C LEU A 84 7.90 11.79 -20.04
N PRO A 85 6.84 10.97 -20.10
CA PRO A 85 5.50 11.42 -19.78
C PRO A 85 5.31 11.64 -18.27
N ASN A 86 4.49 12.62 -17.91
CA ASN A 86 3.93 12.69 -16.56
C ASN A 86 3.08 11.44 -16.27
N LEU A 87 3.07 11.01 -15.00
CA LEU A 87 2.31 9.86 -14.54
C LEU A 87 1.33 10.27 -13.43
N SER A 88 0.20 9.58 -13.31
CA SER A 88 -0.68 9.66 -12.13
C SER A 88 -0.59 8.38 -11.32
N LEU A 89 -0.28 8.52 -10.03
CA LEU A 89 -0.38 7.48 -9.02
C LEU A 89 -1.64 7.70 -8.20
N SER A 90 -2.53 6.71 -8.13
CA SER A 90 -3.65 6.66 -7.18
C SER A 90 -3.45 5.47 -6.25
N VAL A 91 -3.68 5.66 -4.95
CA VAL A 91 -3.56 4.63 -3.90
C VAL A 91 -4.84 4.65 -3.08
N LEU A 92 -5.39 3.45 -2.84
CA LEU A 92 -6.52 3.20 -1.95
C LEU A 92 -6.06 2.21 -0.88
N SER A 93 -6.31 2.55 0.38
CA SER A 93 -5.99 1.71 1.53
C SER A 93 -7.23 1.49 2.37
N ASN A 94 -7.51 0.24 2.74
CA ASN A 94 -8.62 -0.12 3.61
C ASN A 94 -8.15 -0.99 4.78
N ARG A 95 -8.90 -0.97 5.86
CA ARG A 95 -8.71 -1.84 7.04
C ARG A 95 -10.02 -2.49 7.43
N PHE A 96 -9.93 -3.70 7.97
CA PHE A 96 -11.04 -4.44 8.53
C PHE A 96 -10.60 -5.17 9.81
N PRO A 97 -11.45 -5.27 10.85
CA PRO A 97 -12.67 -4.50 11.06
C PRO A 97 -12.43 -2.99 11.15
N ARG A 98 -13.48 -2.17 11.13
CA ARG A 98 -13.36 -0.70 11.24
C ARG A 98 -12.55 -0.31 12.48
N GLY A 99 -11.67 0.69 12.34
CA GLY A 99 -10.94 1.28 13.47
C GLY A 99 -9.72 0.49 13.95
N VAL A 100 -9.41 -0.67 13.38
CA VAL A 100 -8.18 -1.41 13.71
C VAL A 100 -6.92 -0.68 13.23
N SER A 101 -5.80 -0.97 13.89
CA SER A 101 -4.48 -0.46 13.52
C SER A 101 -3.43 -1.52 13.82
N ARG A 102 -2.44 -1.67 12.94
CA ARG A 102 -1.28 -2.56 13.17
C ARG A 102 -0.40 -2.04 14.30
N ASN A 103 -0.46 -0.74 14.56
CA ASN A 103 0.33 -0.07 15.60
C ASN A 103 -0.34 -0.08 16.99
N ALA A 104 -1.57 -0.60 17.12
CA ALA A 104 -2.30 -0.64 18.39
C ALA A 104 -2.97 -2.00 18.60
N ASP A 105 -2.93 -2.56 19.81
CA ASP A 105 -3.55 -3.85 20.12
C ASP A 105 -5.09 -3.78 20.01
N SER A 106 -5.67 -4.54 19.08
CA SER A 106 -7.11 -4.58 18.84
C SER A 106 -7.87 -5.37 19.91
N LEU A 107 -7.21 -6.23 20.68
CA LEU A 107 -7.83 -6.90 21.83
C LEU A 107 -8.02 -5.95 23.03
N ALA A 108 -7.28 -4.84 23.05
CA ALA A 108 -7.46 -3.77 24.04
C ALA A 108 -8.61 -2.80 23.69
N MET A 109 -9.23 -2.95 22.51
CA MET A 109 -10.38 -2.16 22.09
C MET A 109 -11.69 -2.71 22.67
N PRO A 110 -12.77 -1.90 22.74
CA PRO A 110 -14.10 -2.38 23.06
C PRO A 110 -14.51 -3.57 22.17
N ALA A 111 -15.41 -4.41 22.68
CA ALA A 111 -15.96 -5.52 21.91
C ALA A 111 -16.62 -5.02 20.61
N LEU A 112 -16.40 -5.74 19.52
CA LEU A 112 -16.95 -5.38 18.22
C LEU A 112 -18.47 -5.48 18.24
N THR A 113 -19.09 -4.58 17.50
CA THR A 113 -20.49 -4.63 17.12
C THR A 113 -20.60 -5.04 15.65
N GLN A 114 -21.81 -5.42 15.22
CA GLN A 114 -22.04 -5.74 13.80
C GLN A 114 -21.71 -4.56 12.88
N ASP A 115 -21.85 -3.31 13.36
CA ASP A 115 -21.51 -2.10 12.61
C ASP A 115 -20.00 -1.89 12.43
N ASP A 116 -19.17 -2.63 13.17
CA ASP A 116 -17.70 -2.59 13.04
C ASP A 116 -17.18 -3.59 12.01
N LEU A 117 -17.99 -4.58 11.62
CA LEU A 117 -17.64 -5.63 10.64
C LEU A 117 -17.74 -5.13 9.20
N ILE A 118 -17.06 -4.02 8.91
CA ILE A 118 -17.00 -3.40 7.59
C ILE A 118 -15.57 -2.97 7.28
N ASP A 119 -15.25 -2.92 5.98
CA ASP A 119 -14.04 -2.25 5.51
C ASP A 119 -14.14 -0.75 5.73
N GLU A 120 -13.08 -0.16 6.28
CA GLU A 120 -12.91 1.27 6.44
C GLU A 120 -11.75 1.76 5.59
N THR A 121 -12.02 2.76 4.73
CA THR A 121 -10.96 3.46 4.01
C THR A 121 -10.10 4.27 4.96
N ASP A 122 -8.79 4.03 4.93
CA ASP A 122 -7.82 4.86 5.63
C ASP A 122 -7.50 6.10 4.78
N ALA A 123 -8.09 7.23 5.16
CA ALA A 123 -7.88 8.51 4.50
C ALA A 123 -6.43 9.03 4.62
N ALA A 124 -5.65 8.57 5.61
CA ALA A 124 -4.25 8.96 5.74
C ALA A 124 -3.36 8.28 4.69
N CYS A 125 -3.79 7.11 4.20
CA CYS A 125 -3.07 6.28 3.24
C CYS A 125 -3.76 6.13 1.88
N THR A 126 -4.91 6.76 1.70
CA THR A 126 -5.59 6.91 0.42
C THR A 126 -5.24 8.26 -0.21
N TYR A 127 -4.56 8.25 -1.36
CA TYR A 127 -4.06 9.48 -1.97
C TYR A 127 -3.88 9.39 -3.49
N ARG A 128 -3.80 10.56 -4.13
CA ARG A 128 -3.38 10.71 -5.52
C ARG A 128 -2.18 11.63 -5.65
N ARG A 129 -1.27 11.34 -6.57
CA ARG A 129 -0.12 12.18 -6.93
C ARG A 129 0.12 12.17 -8.42
N THR A 130 0.33 13.34 -8.99
CA THR A 130 1.01 13.47 -10.29
C THR A 130 2.51 13.34 -10.07
N LEU A 131 3.20 12.66 -10.98
CA LEU A 131 4.65 12.46 -11.01
C LEU A 131 5.21 13.11 -12.27
N ALA A 132 6.22 13.96 -12.12
CA ALA A 132 6.94 14.57 -13.23
C ALA A 132 8.41 14.15 -13.20
N PHE A 133 9.00 13.89 -14.36
CA PHE A 133 10.41 13.50 -14.43
C PHE A 133 11.32 14.72 -14.22
N ASP A 134 12.13 14.70 -13.17
CA ASP A 134 13.17 15.68 -12.91
C ASP A 134 14.49 15.20 -13.53
N ALA A 135 14.93 15.88 -14.59
CA ALA A 135 16.15 15.54 -15.32
C ALA A 135 17.43 15.75 -14.49
N ALA A 136 17.45 16.70 -13.55
CA ALA A 136 18.60 16.95 -12.69
C ALA A 136 18.73 15.87 -11.61
N ALA A 137 17.60 15.41 -11.06
CA ALA A 137 17.56 14.30 -10.11
C ALA A 137 17.65 12.92 -10.80
N GLY A 138 17.35 12.86 -12.10
CA GLY A 138 17.27 11.61 -12.86
C GLY A 138 16.12 10.69 -12.43
N ALA A 139 15.06 11.24 -11.84
CA ALA A 139 13.98 10.48 -11.20
C ALA A 139 12.62 11.19 -11.33
N TYR A 140 11.54 10.44 -11.20
CA TYR A 140 10.20 11.02 -11.04
C TYR A 140 10.04 11.62 -9.66
N LYS A 141 9.53 12.85 -9.62
CA LYS A 141 9.17 13.54 -8.38
C LYS A 141 7.65 13.62 -8.26
N PRO A 142 7.08 13.21 -7.11
CA PRO A 142 5.68 13.41 -6.86
C PRO A 142 5.39 14.90 -6.58
N SER A 143 4.20 15.33 -6.97
CA SER A 143 3.64 16.67 -6.71
C SER A 143 3.60 17.06 -5.22
N ALA A 144 3.55 16.08 -4.32
CA ALA A 144 3.71 16.23 -2.88
C ALA A 144 4.31 14.96 -2.28
N PRO A 145 4.93 15.02 -1.08
CA PRO A 145 5.48 13.83 -0.42
C PRO A 145 4.47 12.67 -0.35
N LEU A 146 4.98 11.45 -0.52
CA LEU A 146 4.19 10.23 -0.31
C LEU A 146 4.08 10.00 1.21
N PRO A 147 2.89 9.67 1.73
CA PRO A 147 2.76 9.28 3.13
C PRO A 147 3.50 7.95 3.38
N ALA A 148 3.98 7.75 4.61
CA ALA A 148 4.80 6.57 4.95
C ALA A 148 4.00 5.26 4.89
N CYS A 149 2.76 5.28 5.38
CA CYS A 149 1.80 4.17 5.30
C CYS A 149 2.38 2.81 5.69
N SER A 150 3.20 2.76 6.74
CA SER A 150 3.91 1.56 7.16
C SER A 150 2.99 0.39 7.52
N GLU A 151 1.74 0.68 7.90
CA GLU A 151 0.72 -0.35 8.12
C GLU A 151 0.36 -1.14 6.86
N TYR A 152 0.69 -0.62 5.67
CA TYR A 152 0.42 -1.25 4.37
C TYR A 152 1.71 -1.56 3.60
N THR A 153 2.79 -0.83 3.86
CA THR A 153 4.01 -0.87 3.02
C THR A 153 5.15 -1.70 3.63
N VAL A 154 4.99 -2.14 4.89
CA VAL A 154 5.94 -3.01 5.59
C VAL A 154 5.30 -4.39 5.78
N PRO A 155 5.86 -5.47 5.21
CA PRO A 155 5.41 -6.82 5.51
C PRO A 155 5.57 -7.08 7.00
#